data_AF-A0A957DWP6-F1
#
_entry.id   AF-A0A957DWP6-F1
#
_cell.length_a   1.000
_cell.length_b   1.000
_cell.length_c   1.000
_cell.angle_alpha   90.00
_cell.angle_beta   90.00
_cell.angle_gamma   90.00
#
_symmetry.space_group_name_H-M   'P 1'
#
loop_
_entity.id
_entity.type
_entity.pdbx_description
1 polymer ?
#
loop_
_entity_poly.entity_id
_entity_poly.type
_entity_poly.pdbx_seq_one_letter_code
_entity_poly.pdbx_strand_id
1 'polypeptide(L)'
;MTITAEELLAGGAMTHTVDIPTDLLGSNGRSGQPSQIKIKPLTVQVLQRINKAARDDDSLSASLMIQQSLVEPQLKFEQVSQLPAGLARFIVERINAVSGISTPRDALDEMVQAPLARACFVLAKEFGWTPEEVSGMTIGQILLYLEMIQRNGDS
;
A
#
# COMPACT_ATOMS: atom_id res chain seq x y z
N MET A 1 7.15 -25.85 -23.08
CA MET A 1 5.75 -25.48 -23.39
C MET A 1 5.63 -23.97 -23.25
N THR A 2 4.93 -23.32 -24.17
CA THR A 2 4.67 -21.87 -24.14
C THR A 2 3.25 -21.63 -23.63
N ILE A 3 3.09 -20.67 -22.72
CA ILE A 3 1.78 -20.29 -22.18
C ILE A 3 0.87 -19.75 -23.28
N THR A 4 -0.41 -20.13 -23.26
CA THR A 4 -1.45 -19.65 -24.18
C THR A 4 -2.05 -18.32 -23.72
N ALA A 5 -2.70 -17.60 -24.64
CA ALA A 5 -3.43 -16.37 -24.31
C ALA A 5 -4.58 -16.63 -23.32
N GLU A 6 -5.25 -17.78 -23.43
CA GLU A 6 -6.33 -18.16 -22.51
C GLU A 6 -5.81 -18.41 -21.09
N GLU A 7 -4.64 -19.07 -20.95
CA GLU A 7 -3.98 -19.25 -19.65
C GLU A 7 -3.53 -17.92 -19.02
N LEU A 8 -3.09 -16.95 -19.83
CA LEU A 8 -2.76 -15.60 -19.35
C LEU A 8 -4.01 -14.83 -18.88
N LEU A 9 -5.13 -14.95 -19.60
CA LEU A 9 -6.37 -14.26 -19.27
C LEU A 9 -7.12 -14.92 -18.10
N ALA A 10 -6.93 -16.23 -17.88
CA ALA A 10 -7.53 -16.96 -16.76
C ALA A 10 -7.13 -16.39 -15.38
N GLY A 11 -5.93 -15.81 -15.27
CA GLY A 11 -5.45 -15.16 -14.05
C GLY A 11 -6.36 -14.01 -13.59
N GLY A 12 -7.04 -13.31 -14.51
CA GLY A 12 -7.97 -12.23 -14.19
C GLY A 12 -9.30 -12.68 -13.54
N ALA A 13 -9.63 -13.97 -13.62
CA ALA A 13 -10.85 -14.56 -13.04
C ALA A 13 -10.58 -15.35 -11.75
N MET A 14 -9.31 -15.46 -11.32
CA MET A 14 -8.97 -16.15 -10.08
C MET A 14 -9.55 -15.43 -8.87
N THR A 15 -10.10 -16.20 -7.94
CA THR A 15 -10.65 -15.67 -6.69
C THR A 15 -9.72 -16.04 -5.54
N HIS A 16 -9.45 -15.07 -4.67
CA HIS A 16 -8.60 -15.19 -3.50
C HIS A 16 -9.43 -15.02 -2.25
N THR A 17 -9.31 -15.97 -1.33
CA THR A 17 -9.87 -15.85 0.01
C THR A 17 -8.90 -15.07 0.89
N VAL A 18 -9.40 -14.06 1.58
CA VAL A 18 -8.62 -13.20 2.49
C VAL A 18 -9.27 -13.21 3.85
N ASP A 19 -8.50 -13.57 4.87
CA ASP A 19 -8.90 -13.44 6.27
C ASP A 19 -8.85 -11.97 6.70
N ILE A 20 -9.94 -11.48 7.29
CA ILE A 20 -10.00 -10.14 7.87
C ILE A 20 -9.51 -10.20 9.32
N PRO A 21 -8.53 -9.35 9.71
CA PRO A 21 -8.12 -9.18 11.09
C PRO A 21 -9.28 -8.85 12.03
N THR A 22 -9.34 -9.50 13.19
CA THR A 22 -10.47 -9.38 14.13
C THR A 22 -10.60 -7.98 14.74
N ASP A 23 -9.49 -7.25 14.85
CA ASP A 23 -9.42 -5.86 15.30
C ASP A 23 -10.11 -4.89 14.33
N LEU A 24 -10.26 -5.24 13.06
CA LEU A 24 -10.91 -4.42 12.04
C LEU A 24 -12.44 -4.65 11.92
N LEU A 25 -12.97 -5.73 12.49
CA LEU A 25 -14.37 -6.14 12.29
C LEU A 25 -15.35 -5.59 13.34
N GLY A 26 -14.87 -4.93 14.39
CA GLY A 26 -15.68 -4.44 15.48
C GLY A 26 -16.48 -5.55 16.20
N SER A 27 -17.25 -5.17 17.22
CA SER A 27 -17.99 -6.10 18.08
C SER A 27 -19.12 -6.88 17.39
N ASN A 28 -19.41 -6.58 16.12
CA ASN A 28 -20.42 -7.28 15.31
C ASN A 28 -19.83 -8.45 14.49
N GLY A 29 -18.51 -8.61 14.47
CA GLY A 29 -17.87 -9.83 13.97
C GLY A 29 -18.20 -10.98 14.90
N ARG A 30 -18.94 -11.98 14.40
CA ARG A 30 -19.34 -13.17 15.16
C ARG A 30 -18.11 -13.74 15.87
N SER A 31 -18.12 -13.68 17.19
CA SER A 31 -17.02 -14.13 18.04
C SER A 31 -16.71 -15.60 17.75
N GLY A 32 -15.52 -15.86 17.21
CA GLY A 32 -14.94 -17.20 17.13
C GLY A 32 -14.81 -17.84 15.74
N GLN A 33 -15.16 -17.15 14.64
CA GLN A 33 -14.81 -17.62 13.29
C GLN A 33 -13.99 -16.58 12.51
N PRO A 34 -12.94 -17.00 11.77
CA PRO A 34 -12.22 -16.11 10.87
C PRO A 34 -13.22 -15.54 9.85
N SER A 35 -13.40 -14.23 9.84
CA SER A 35 -14.28 -13.59 8.85
C SER A 35 -13.49 -13.46 7.56
N GLN A 36 -13.95 -14.16 6.54
CA GLN A 36 -13.29 -14.24 5.24
C GLN A 36 -14.05 -13.44 4.20
N ILE A 37 -13.30 -12.83 3.29
CA ILE A 37 -13.82 -12.23 2.07
C ILE A 37 -13.19 -12.90 0.86
N LYS A 38 -13.90 -12.88 -0.26
CA LYS A 38 -13.39 -13.30 -1.56
C LYS A 38 -13.18 -12.08 -2.43
N ILE A 39 -11.98 -11.94 -2.97
CA ILE A 39 -11.61 -10.89 -3.90
C ILE A 39 -11.08 -11.48 -5.19
N LYS A 40 -11.18 -10.75 -6.29
CA LYS A 40 -10.56 -11.09 -7.58
C LYS A 40 -9.60 -9.99 -8.03
N PRO A 41 -8.52 -10.29 -8.76
CA PRO A 41 -7.62 -9.27 -9.25
C PRO A 41 -8.32 -8.32 -10.22
N LEU A 42 -7.87 -7.07 -10.23
CA LEU A 42 -8.33 -6.05 -11.17
C LEU A 42 -7.61 -6.23 -12.50
N THR A 43 -8.39 -6.31 -13.58
CA THR A 43 -7.83 -6.34 -14.94
C THR A 43 -7.45 -4.93 -15.40
N VAL A 44 -6.55 -4.84 -16.39
CA VAL A 44 -6.15 -3.56 -17.01
C VAL A 44 -7.36 -2.75 -17.48
N GLN A 45 -8.35 -3.40 -18.08
CA GLN A 45 -9.58 -2.75 -18.55
C GLN A 45 -10.41 -2.16 -17.40
N VAL A 46 -10.47 -2.85 -16.25
CA VAL A 46 -11.18 -2.36 -15.07
C VAL A 46 -10.45 -1.15 -14.48
N LEU A 47 -9.13 -1.21 -14.34
CA LEU A 47 -8.32 -0.10 -13.84
C LEU A 47 -8.46 1.16 -14.70
N GLN A 48 -8.43 1.03 -16.03
CA GLN A 48 -8.64 2.15 -16.94
C GLN A 48 -10.02 2.81 -16.76
N ARG A 49 -11.07 2.00 -16.55
CA ARG A 49 -12.42 2.52 -16.29
C ARG A 49 -12.51 3.23 -14.94
N ILE A 50 -11.88 2.68 -13.90
CA ILE A 50 -11.81 3.29 -12.57
C ILE A 50 -11.10 4.64 -12.65
N ASN A 51 -9.90 4.70 -13.25
CA ASN A 51 -9.15 5.96 -13.38
C ASN A 51 -9.95 7.04 -14.14
N LYS A 52 -10.64 6.65 -15.22
CA LYS A 52 -11.50 7.56 -15.98
C LYS A 52 -12.70 8.07 -15.17
N ALA A 53 -13.31 7.20 -14.35
CA ALA A 53 -14.45 7.56 -13.52
C ALA A 53 -14.05 8.42 -12.31
N ALA A 54 -12.88 8.14 -11.71
CA ALA A 54 -12.40 8.79 -10.51
C ALA A 54 -11.90 10.22 -10.75
N ARG A 55 -11.45 10.58 -11.97
CA ARG A 55 -10.94 11.93 -12.30
C ARG A 55 -9.92 12.44 -11.25
N ASP A 56 -8.95 11.60 -10.90
CA ASP A 56 -7.90 11.86 -9.90
C ASP A 56 -8.37 11.96 -8.43
N ASP A 57 -9.63 11.62 -8.13
CA ASP A 57 -10.11 11.42 -6.76
C ASP A 57 -9.71 10.03 -6.24
N ASP A 58 -8.72 10.01 -5.35
CA ASP A 58 -8.22 8.79 -4.71
C ASP A 58 -9.28 8.04 -3.91
N SER A 59 -10.14 8.76 -3.21
CA SER A 59 -11.15 8.17 -2.33
C SER A 59 -12.22 7.45 -3.15
N LEU A 60 -12.60 8.05 -4.28
CA LEU A 60 -13.51 7.47 -5.25
C LEU A 60 -12.85 6.29 -5.97
N SER A 61 -11.58 6.41 -6.34
CA SER A 61 -10.80 5.33 -6.95
C SER A 61 -10.76 4.09 -6.05
N ALA A 62 -10.38 4.26 -4.78
CA ALA A 62 -10.36 3.19 -3.78
C ALA A 62 -11.75 2.54 -3.61
N SER A 63 -12.80 3.34 -3.54
CA SER A 63 -14.18 2.84 -3.41
C SER A 63 -14.60 1.99 -4.62
N LEU A 64 -14.26 2.43 -5.83
CA LEU A 64 -14.53 1.68 -7.06
C LEU A 64 -13.68 0.40 -7.15
N MET A 65 -12.43 0.42 -6.69
CA MET A 65 -11.58 -0.77 -6.63
C MET A 65 -12.19 -1.85 -5.74
N ILE A 66 -12.62 -1.49 -4.53
CA ILE A 66 -13.29 -2.40 -3.60
C ILE A 66 -14.56 -2.96 -4.24
N GLN A 67 -15.41 -2.11 -4.80
CA GLN A 67 -16.67 -2.54 -5.43
C GLN A 67 -16.46 -3.53 -6.58
N GLN A 68 -15.41 -3.34 -7.40
CA GLN A 68 -15.17 -4.18 -8.58
C GLN A 68 -14.45 -5.49 -8.25
N SER A 69 -13.65 -5.51 -7.18
CA SER A 69 -12.82 -6.65 -6.80
C SER A 69 -13.49 -7.58 -5.79
N LEU A 70 -14.34 -7.06 -4.90
CA LEU A 70 -14.99 -7.86 -3.87
C LEU A 70 -16.09 -8.76 -4.47
N VAL A 71 -15.89 -10.07 -4.41
CA VAL A 71 -16.79 -11.10 -4.94
C VAL A 71 -17.80 -11.51 -3.87
N GLU A 72 -17.33 -11.75 -2.65
CA GLU A 72 -18.16 -12.07 -1.48
C GLU A 72 -17.59 -11.39 -0.23
N PRO A 73 -18.39 -10.65 0.56
CA PRO A 73 -19.78 -10.26 0.31
C PRO A 73 -19.86 -9.22 -0.82
N GLN A 74 -20.91 -9.28 -1.64
CA GLN A 74 -21.14 -8.23 -2.64
C GLN A 74 -21.59 -6.93 -1.96
N LEU A 75 -20.81 -5.87 -2.11
CA LEU A 75 -21.13 -4.54 -1.58
C LEU A 75 -21.61 -3.61 -2.69
N LYS A 76 -22.67 -2.85 -2.39
CA LYS A 76 -23.06 -1.68 -3.19
C LYS A 76 -22.11 -0.52 -2.92
N PHE A 77 -22.00 0.39 -3.88
CA PHE A 77 -21.14 1.58 -3.76
C PHE A 77 -21.38 2.37 -2.45
N GLU A 78 -22.65 2.60 -2.09
CA GLU A 78 -23.03 3.29 -0.84
C GLU A 78 -22.57 2.55 0.43
N GLN A 79 -22.47 1.22 0.38
CA GLN A 79 -21.98 0.42 1.51
C GLN A 79 -20.46 0.46 1.60
N VAL A 80 -19.77 0.58 0.46
CA VAL A 80 -18.30 0.77 0.43
C VAL A 80 -17.91 2.08 1.11
N SER A 81 -18.65 3.17 0.85
CA SER A 81 -18.41 4.46 1.50
C SER A 81 -18.68 4.48 3.01
N GLN A 82 -19.37 3.45 3.53
CA GLN A 82 -19.64 3.30 4.97
C GLN A 82 -18.63 2.38 5.67
N LEU A 83 -17.68 1.80 4.94
CA LEU A 83 -16.66 0.94 5.55
C LEU A 83 -15.76 1.75 6.50
N PRO A 84 -15.37 1.18 7.65
CA PRO A 84 -14.33 1.76 8.48
C PRO A 84 -13.07 2.01 7.65
N ALA A 85 -12.43 3.17 7.81
CA ALA A 85 -11.28 3.56 7.01
C ALA A 85 -10.13 2.52 7.06
N GLY A 86 -9.86 1.94 8.24
CA GLY A 86 -8.85 0.87 8.38
C GLY A 86 -9.19 -0.41 7.63
N LEU A 87 -10.48 -0.79 7.59
CA LEU A 87 -10.94 -1.95 6.82
C LEU A 87 -10.88 -1.68 5.31
N ALA A 88 -11.30 -0.49 4.88
CA ALA A 88 -11.20 -0.09 3.47
C ALA A 88 -9.73 -0.10 3.00
N ARG A 89 -8.82 0.46 3.80
CA ARG A 89 -7.36 0.41 3.54
C ARG A 89 -6.86 -1.03 3.41
N PHE A 90 -7.15 -1.88 4.39
CA PHE A 90 -6.75 -3.29 4.37
C PHE A 90 -7.24 -4.01 3.11
N ILE A 91 -8.50 -3.81 2.72
CA ILE A 91 -9.07 -4.44 1.53
C ILE A 91 -8.34 -3.95 0.28
N VAL A 92 -8.10 -2.65 0.13
CA VAL A 92 -7.37 -2.08 -1.02
C VAL A 92 -5.96 -2.62 -1.13
N GLU A 93 -5.22 -2.73 -0.02
CA GLU A 93 -3.88 -3.32 0.01
C GLU A 93 -3.88 -4.78 -0.48
N ARG A 94 -4.89 -5.56 -0.07
CA ARG A 94 -5.06 -6.95 -0.52
C ARG A 94 -5.42 -7.03 -2.00
N ILE A 95 -6.31 -6.16 -2.49
CA ILE A 95 -6.66 -6.05 -3.91
C ILE A 95 -5.41 -5.72 -4.74
N ASN A 96 -4.61 -4.78 -4.28
CA ASN A 96 -3.35 -4.38 -4.92
C ASN A 96 -2.38 -5.54 -5.03
N ALA A 97 -2.17 -6.26 -3.93
CA ALA A 97 -1.29 -7.42 -3.87
C ALA A 97 -1.71 -8.52 -4.86
N VAL A 98 -3.00 -8.90 -4.89
CA VAL A 98 -3.47 -9.96 -5.81
C VAL A 98 -3.52 -9.50 -7.27
N SER A 99 -3.73 -8.21 -7.52
CA SER A 99 -3.74 -7.65 -8.87
C SER A 99 -2.33 -7.40 -9.42
N GLY A 100 -1.29 -7.58 -8.61
CA GLY A 100 0.09 -7.26 -8.99
C GLY A 100 0.31 -5.77 -9.27
N ILE A 101 -0.53 -4.91 -8.70
CA ILE A 101 -0.40 -3.46 -8.82
C ILE A 101 0.11 -2.92 -7.51
N SER A 102 1.28 -2.31 -7.53
CA SER A 102 1.72 -1.45 -6.43
C SER A 102 1.04 -0.11 -6.65
N THR A 103 0.03 0.26 -5.86
CA THR A 103 -0.39 1.67 -5.84
C THR A 103 0.82 2.47 -5.34
N PRO A 104 1.37 3.41 -6.13
CA PRO A 104 2.59 4.13 -5.77
C PRO A 104 2.42 5.14 -4.63
N ARG A 105 1.26 5.23 -3.97
CA ARG A 105 1.05 6.28 -2.96
C ARG A 105 1.55 5.91 -1.55
N ASP A 106 1.68 4.63 -1.21
CA ASP A 106 2.35 4.21 0.04
C ASP A 106 3.77 3.67 -0.19
N ALA A 107 4.18 3.43 -1.44
CA ALA A 107 5.57 3.06 -1.76
C ALA A 107 6.51 4.28 -1.83
N LEU A 108 5.97 5.51 -1.92
CA LEU A 108 6.75 6.73 -2.11
C LEU A 108 7.16 7.41 -0.79
N ASP A 109 6.36 7.32 0.27
CA ASP A 109 6.70 7.95 1.55
C ASP A 109 7.73 7.12 2.36
N GLU A 110 7.63 5.79 2.36
CA GLU A 110 8.56 4.94 3.13
C GLU A 110 9.91 4.68 2.44
N MET A 111 9.98 4.73 1.10
CA MET A 111 11.27 4.57 0.38
C MET A 111 12.08 5.87 0.30
N VAL A 112 11.45 7.04 0.41
CA VAL A 112 12.14 8.35 0.25
C VAL A 112 12.41 9.03 1.60
N GLN A 113 11.51 8.93 2.60
CA GLN A 113 11.70 9.62 3.89
C GLN A 113 12.50 8.80 4.91
N ALA A 114 12.50 7.46 4.82
CA ALA A 114 13.18 6.63 5.81
C ALA A 114 14.73 6.74 5.77
N PRO A 115 15.41 6.83 4.61
CA PRO A 115 16.88 6.97 4.58
C PRO A 115 17.36 8.34 5.06
N LEU A 116 16.68 9.42 4.66
CA LEU A 116 17.04 10.79 5.06
C LEU A 116 16.73 11.06 6.54
N ALA A 117 15.56 10.67 7.03
CA ALA A 117 15.24 10.82 8.45
C ALA A 117 16.18 9.99 9.35
N ARG A 118 16.55 8.78 8.93
CA ARG A 118 17.57 7.96 9.62
C ARG A 118 18.96 8.60 9.53
N ALA A 119 19.33 9.16 8.38
CA ALA A 119 20.59 9.89 8.23
C ALA A 119 20.65 11.11 9.16
N CYS A 120 19.57 11.90 9.24
CA CYS A 120 19.49 13.03 10.16
C CYS A 120 19.65 12.60 11.62
N PHE A 121 19.02 11.49 12.00
CA PHE A 121 19.11 10.95 13.35
C PHE A 121 20.50 10.39 13.69
N VAL A 122 21.14 9.68 12.76
CA VAL A 122 22.51 9.16 12.92
C VAL A 122 23.52 10.30 13.02
N LEU A 123 23.39 11.33 12.17
CA LEU A 123 24.26 12.51 12.21
C LEU A 123 24.07 13.33 13.49
N ALA A 124 22.83 13.54 13.93
CA ALA A 124 22.53 14.21 15.20
C ALA A 124 23.14 13.48 16.40
N LYS A 125 23.12 12.13 16.37
CA LYS A 125 23.65 11.29 17.44
C LYS A 125 25.18 11.26 17.48
N GLU A 126 25.84 11.16 16.33
CA GLU A 126 27.31 11.04 16.24
C GLU A 126 28.02 12.39 16.38
N PHE A 127 27.41 13.49 15.91
CA PHE A 127 28.03 14.82 15.90
C PHE A 127 27.40 15.83 16.86
N GLY A 128 26.29 15.46 17.53
CA GLY A 128 25.60 16.32 18.50
C GLY A 128 24.77 17.45 17.88
N TRP A 129 24.48 17.38 16.58
CA TRP A 129 23.75 18.42 15.85
C TRP A 129 22.24 18.36 16.07
N THR A 130 21.56 19.51 16.04
CA THR A 130 20.09 19.57 16.18
C THR A 130 19.39 19.30 14.84
N PRO A 131 18.12 18.85 14.85
CA PRO A 131 17.36 18.61 13.62
C PRO A 131 17.30 19.81 12.66
N GLU A 132 17.31 21.04 13.20
CA GLU A 132 17.33 22.27 12.43
C GLU A 132 18.66 22.51 11.71
N GLU A 133 19.78 22.15 12.35
CA GLU A 133 21.12 22.25 11.76
C GLU A 133 21.29 21.26 10.61
N VAL A 134 20.72 20.05 10.74
CA VAL A 134 20.74 19.03 9.68
C VAL A 134 19.77 19.39 8.54
N SER A 135 18.61 19.98 8.85
CA SER A 135 17.63 20.42 7.84
C SER A 135 18.16 21.56 6.94
N GLY A 136 19.13 22.34 7.43
CA GLY A 136 19.83 23.37 6.66
C GLY A 136 20.87 22.83 5.67
N MET A 137 21.15 21.53 5.65
CA MET A 137 22.19 20.93 4.82
C MET A 137 21.65 20.46 3.47
N THR A 138 22.48 20.57 2.44
CA THR A 138 22.17 19.99 1.13
C THR A 138 22.34 18.47 1.17
N ILE A 139 21.60 17.76 0.32
CA ILE A 139 21.67 16.28 0.26
C ILE A 139 23.09 15.76 -0.04
N GLY A 140 23.90 16.51 -0.80
CA GLY A 140 25.30 16.18 -1.06
C GLY A 140 26.19 16.26 0.18
N GLN A 141 25.92 17.21 1.09
CA GLN A 141 26.64 17.31 2.36
C GLN A 141 26.25 16.17 3.31
N ILE A 142 24.97 15.81 3.37
CA ILE A 142 24.48 14.69 4.19
C ILE A 142 25.14 13.37 3.76
N LEU A 143 25.22 13.09 2.46
CA LEU A 143 25.84 11.88 1.94
C LEU A 143 27.35 11.81 2.23
N LEU A 144 28.08 12.95 2.17
CA LEU A 144 29.51 13.00 2.47
C LEU A 144 29.81 12.63 3.94
N TYR A 145 29.02 13.16 4.89
CA TYR A 145 29.23 12.87 6.32
C TYR A 145 28.87 11.42 6.68
N LEU A 146 27.85 10.85 6.04
CA LEU A 146 27.53 9.42 6.20
C LEU A 146 28.68 8.53 5.71
N GLU A 147 29.30 8.89 4.58
CA GLU A 147 30.46 8.15 4.05
C GLU A 147 31.67 8.22 5.02
N MET A 148 31.88 9.35 5.69
CA MET A 148 32.93 9.50 6.69
C MET A 148 32.69 8.64 7.95
N ILE A 149 31.45 8.55 8.42
CA ILE A 149 31.09 7.64 9.54
C ILE A 149 31.35 6.19 9.14
N GLN A 150 30.95 5.80 7.93
CA GLN A 150 31.10 4.42 7.46
C GLN A 150 32.58 4.01 7.31
N ARG A 151 33.46 4.94 6.91
CA ARG A 151 34.92 4.71 6.87
C ARG A 151 35.58 4.65 8.25
N ASN A 152 35.04 5.33 9.25
CA ASN A 152 35.56 5.29 10.63
C ASN A 152 35.08 4.07 11.43
N GLY A 153 34.03 3.37 10.99
CA GLY A 153 33.53 2.14 11.62
C GLY A 153 34.20 0.84 11.16
N ASP A 154 35.07 0.91 10.13
CA ASP A 154 35.82 -0.22 9.55
C ASP A 154 37.30 -0.22 9.99
N SER A 155 37.60 0.30 11.19
CA SER A 155 38.93 0.26 11.84
C SER A 155 38.90 -0.42 13.19
#